data_AF-A0A699HZ29-F1
#
_entry.id   AF-A0A699HZ29-F1
#
_cell.length_a   1.000
_cell.length_b   1.000
_cell.length_c   1.000
_cell.angle_alpha   90.00
_cell.angle_beta   90.00
_cell.angle_gamma   90.00
#
_symmetry.space_group_name_H-M   'P 1'
#
loop_
_entity.id
_entity.type
_entity.pdbx_description
1 polymer ?
#
loop_
_entity_poly.entity_id
_entity_poly.type
_entity_poly.pdbx_seq_one_letter_code
_entity_poly.pdbx_strand_id
1 'polypeptide(L)'
;MTTLADKVILSGADNRPPMLEKDMYDSWKSRMELYMMNRQHGRMILEFVENEAIQADCDVKATNIVLQGLPPEVYAIVSNHKFAKELWERIQLLMQGTSLTKQERECKFYDEFDKFAYMKKESLREFYFRFSLLLNDMNIYNMKLEQF
;
A
#
# COMPACT_ATOMS: atom_id res chain seq x y z
N MET A 1 -40.22 -24.14 3.18
CA MET A 1 -39.03 -24.83 2.65
C MET A 1 -38.33 -23.87 1.69
N THR A 2 -37.28 -23.20 2.14
CA THR A 2 -36.40 -22.39 1.28
C THR A 2 -35.59 -23.32 0.39
N THR A 3 -35.61 -23.09 -0.92
CA THR A 3 -34.98 -23.96 -1.92
C THR A 3 -33.47 -23.78 -1.94
N LEU A 4 -32.74 -24.76 -2.48
CA LEU A 4 -31.28 -24.69 -2.65
C LEU A 4 -30.86 -23.46 -3.47
N ALA A 5 -31.74 -22.95 -4.35
CA ALA A 5 -31.54 -21.72 -5.10
C ALA A 5 -31.54 -20.46 -4.21
N ASP A 6 -32.37 -20.43 -3.16
CA ASP A 6 -32.42 -19.30 -2.22
C ASP A 6 -31.16 -19.20 -1.34
N LYS A 7 -30.41 -20.30 -1.19
CA LYS A 7 -29.11 -20.32 -0.51
C LYS A 7 -27.94 -19.90 -1.40
N VAL A 8 -28.11 -19.90 -2.73
CA VAL A 8 -27.05 -19.52 -3.69
C VAL A 8 -26.97 -18.01 -3.90
N ILE A 9 -28.03 -17.25 -3.60
CA ILE A 9 -28.05 -15.79 -3.80
C ILE A 9 -27.27 -15.03 -2.70
N LEU A 10 -26.95 -15.68 -1.57
CA LEU A 10 -26.19 -15.07 -0.47
C LEU A 10 -24.68 -15.31 -0.54
N SER A 11 -24.16 -16.07 -1.52
CA SER A 11 -22.71 -16.26 -1.73
C SER A 11 -22.11 -15.25 -2.70
N GLY A 12 -22.79 -14.12 -2.94
CA GLY A 12 -22.18 -12.96 -3.56
C GLY A 12 -21.16 -12.36 -2.61
N ALA A 13 -20.00 -13.01 -2.44
CA ALA A 13 -18.81 -12.36 -1.92
C ALA A 13 -18.70 -11.03 -2.67
N ASP A 14 -18.58 -9.94 -1.93
CA ASP A 14 -18.61 -8.60 -2.48
C ASP A 14 -17.65 -8.53 -3.68
N ASN A 15 -18.21 -8.41 -4.88
CA ASN A 15 -17.47 -8.45 -6.14
C ASN A 15 -16.74 -7.13 -6.42
N ARG A 16 -16.60 -6.29 -5.38
CA ARG A 16 -15.97 -4.98 -5.40
C ARG A 16 -14.49 -5.14 -5.05
N PRO A 17 -13.60 -4.44 -5.76
CA PRO A 17 -12.20 -4.38 -5.35
C PRO A 17 -12.06 -3.78 -3.94
N PRO A 18 -11.03 -4.18 -3.19
CA PRO A 18 -10.73 -3.56 -1.90
C PRO A 18 -10.45 -2.05 -2.07
N MET A 19 -11.00 -1.24 -1.16
CA MET A 19 -10.78 0.21 -1.15
C MET A 19 -9.42 0.54 -0.53
N LEU A 20 -8.69 1.48 -1.14
CA LEU A 20 -7.42 1.98 -0.63
C LEU A 20 -7.65 2.91 0.57
N GLU A 21 -6.99 2.61 1.68
CA GLU A 21 -6.98 3.43 2.91
C GLU A 21 -5.62 4.13 3.09
N LYS A 22 -5.64 5.30 3.75
CA LYS A 22 -4.54 6.29 3.78
C LYS A 22 -3.16 5.75 4.20
N ASP A 23 -3.13 4.76 5.10
CA ASP A 23 -1.89 4.24 5.69
C ASP A 23 -1.74 2.71 5.49
N MET A 24 -2.57 2.11 4.63
CA MET A 24 -2.69 0.65 4.49
C MET A 24 -2.32 0.17 3.10
N TYR A 25 -1.40 0.84 2.40
CA TYR A 25 -1.05 0.51 1.03
C TYR A 25 -0.59 -0.95 0.87
N ASP A 26 0.27 -1.46 1.74
CA ASP A 26 0.74 -2.85 1.64
C ASP A 26 -0.39 -3.86 1.85
N SER A 27 -1.32 -3.58 2.78
CA SER A 27 -2.49 -4.41 3.00
C SER A 27 -3.47 -4.36 1.81
N TRP A 28 -3.69 -3.16 1.27
CA TRP A 28 -4.50 -2.94 0.07
C TRP A 28 -3.91 -3.66 -1.12
N LYS A 29 -2.58 -3.54 -1.34
CA LYS A 29 -1.83 -4.18 -2.41
C LYS A 29 -2.04 -5.70 -2.39
N SER A 30 -1.77 -6.36 -1.25
CA SER A 30 -1.96 -7.81 -1.14
C SER A 30 -3.42 -8.25 -1.36
N ARG A 31 -4.39 -7.49 -0.85
CA ARG A 31 -5.81 -7.80 -1.05
C ARG A 31 -6.22 -7.59 -2.51
N MET A 32 -5.70 -6.56 -3.17
CA MET A 32 -6.00 -6.21 -4.55
C MET A 32 -5.39 -7.22 -5.53
N GLU A 33 -4.15 -7.65 -5.30
CA GLU A 33 -3.50 -8.72 -6.06
C GLU A 33 -4.28 -10.04 -5.96
N LEU A 34 -4.67 -10.43 -4.74
CA LEU A 34 -5.51 -11.61 -4.51
C LEU A 34 -6.87 -11.50 -5.21
N TYR A 35 -7.48 -10.31 -5.16
CA TYR A 35 -8.74 -10.03 -5.82
C TYR A 35 -8.61 -10.16 -7.35
N MET A 36 -7.54 -9.62 -7.94
CA MET A 36 -7.26 -9.76 -9.38
C MET A 36 -7.02 -11.22 -9.76
N MET A 37 -6.25 -11.98 -8.97
CA MET A 37 -6.02 -13.42 -9.22
C MET A 37 -7.32 -14.24 -9.22
N ASN A 38 -8.29 -13.86 -8.39
CA ASN A 38 -9.59 -14.54 -8.30
C ASN A 38 -10.58 -14.18 -9.45
N ARG A 39 -10.21 -13.28 -10.37
CA ARG A 39 -11.01 -12.97 -11.57
C ARG A 39 -10.70 -13.93 -12.72
N GLN A 40 -11.62 -14.01 -13.69
CA GLN A 40 -11.34 -14.67 -14.96
C GLN A 40 -10.11 -14.02 -15.61
N HIS A 41 -9.13 -14.83 -16.03
CA HIS A 41 -7.83 -14.38 -16.52
C HIS A 41 -6.95 -13.66 -15.47
N GLY A 42 -7.19 -13.89 -14.17
CA GLY A 42 -6.48 -13.19 -13.09
C GLY A 42 -4.96 -13.26 -13.15
N ARG A 43 -4.37 -14.39 -13.57
CA ARG A 43 -2.93 -14.50 -13.80
C ARG A 43 -2.42 -13.54 -14.88
N MET A 44 -3.15 -13.41 -15.99
CA MET A 44 -2.78 -12.49 -17.08
C MET A 44 -2.94 -11.03 -16.67
N ILE A 45 -3.94 -10.71 -15.84
CA ILE A 45 -4.16 -9.36 -15.31
C ILE A 45 -3.00 -8.96 -14.39
N LEU A 46 -2.60 -9.83 -13.48
CA LEU A 46 -1.49 -9.56 -12.56
C LEU A 46 -0.15 -9.46 -13.31
N GLU A 47 0.13 -10.40 -14.21
CA GLU A 47 1.34 -10.39 -15.04
C GLU A 47 1.42 -9.12 -15.90
N PHE A 48 0.28 -8.56 -16.35
CA PHE A 48 0.25 -7.30 -17.06
C PHE A 48 0.62 -6.10 -16.16
N VAL A 49 0.04 -6.03 -14.96
CA VAL A 49 0.35 -4.98 -13.98
C VAL A 49 1.84 -5.01 -13.61
N GLU A 50 2.45 -6.18 -13.59
CA GLU A 50 3.88 -6.36 -13.26
C GLU A 50 4.82 -6.19 -14.47
N ASN A 51 4.46 -6.69 -15.66
CA ASN A 51 5.42 -6.94 -16.75
C ASN A 51 5.05 -6.40 -18.15
N GLU A 52 4.00 -5.57 -18.31
CA GLU A 52 3.60 -4.99 -19.63
C GLU A 52 3.38 -6.04 -20.75
N ALA A 53 2.38 -6.93 -20.60
CA ALA A 53 2.07 -7.93 -21.63
C ALA A 53 1.16 -7.39 -22.76
N ILE A 54 1.26 -7.91 -23.99
CA ILE A 54 0.80 -7.29 -25.26
C ILE A 54 -0.76 -7.21 -25.45
N GLN A 55 -1.59 -7.67 -24.51
CA GLN A 55 -3.04 -7.79 -24.73
C GLN A 55 -3.84 -6.57 -24.23
N ALA A 56 -4.25 -5.68 -25.14
CA ALA A 56 -5.01 -4.45 -24.83
C ALA A 56 -6.33 -4.67 -24.06
N ASP A 57 -7.03 -5.80 -24.27
CA ASP A 57 -8.25 -6.14 -23.52
C ASP A 57 -7.98 -6.44 -22.04
N CYS A 58 -6.79 -6.96 -21.71
CA CYS A 58 -6.38 -7.21 -20.33
C CYS A 58 -6.04 -5.90 -19.61
N ASP A 59 -5.43 -4.95 -20.31
CA ASP A 59 -5.09 -3.63 -19.76
C ASP A 59 -6.33 -2.82 -19.35
N VAL A 60 -7.36 -2.76 -20.20
CA VAL A 60 -8.60 -2.03 -19.90
C VAL A 60 -9.28 -2.61 -18.65
N LYS A 61 -9.26 -3.94 -18.50
CA LYS A 61 -9.82 -4.63 -17.33
C LYS A 61 -9.00 -4.37 -16.07
N ALA A 62 -7.67 -4.46 -16.15
CA ALA A 62 -6.77 -4.17 -15.05
C ALA A 62 -6.93 -2.72 -14.58
N THR A 63 -6.93 -1.77 -15.52
CA THR A 63 -7.13 -0.33 -15.29
C THR A 63 -8.44 -0.06 -14.55
N ASN A 64 -9.55 -0.63 -15.03
CA ASN A 64 -10.84 -0.44 -14.39
C ASN A 64 -10.89 -1.02 -12.97
N ILE A 65 -10.28 -2.18 -12.73
CA ILE A 65 -10.18 -2.79 -11.40
C ILE A 65 -9.38 -1.90 -10.45
N VAL A 66 -8.22 -1.41 -10.88
CA VAL A 66 -7.36 -0.52 -10.07
C VAL A 66 -8.14 0.73 -9.68
N LEU A 67 -8.75 1.42 -10.66
CA LEU A 67 -9.47 2.68 -10.43
C LEU A 67 -10.68 2.52 -9.49
N GLN A 68 -11.39 1.39 -9.55
CA GLN A 68 -12.53 1.10 -8.66
C GLN A 68 -12.14 0.89 -7.19
N GLY A 69 -10.87 0.52 -6.93
CA GLY A 69 -10.34 0.38 -5.58
C GLY A 69 -9.78 1.67 -4.98
N LEU A 70 -9.96 2.82 -5.64
CA LEU A 70 -9.39 4.09 -5.19
C LEU A 70 -10.44 5.01 -4.56
N PRO A 71 -10.08 5.72 -3.48
CA PRO A 71 -10.87 6.82 -2.98
C PRO A 71 -10.84 8.00 -3.98
N PRO A 72 -11.87 8.87 -3.99
CA PRO A 72 -12.02 9.95 -4.97
C PRO A 72 -10.80 10.88 -5.08
N GLU A 73 -10.13 11.14 -3.95
CA GLU A 73 -8.97 12.02 -3.86
C GLU A 73 -7.77 11.43 -4.62
N VAL A 74 -7.53 10.12 -4.49
CA VAL A 74 -6.45 9.43 -5.19
C VAL A 74 -6.81 9.28 -6.66
N TYR A 75 -8.07 8.93 -6.97
CA TYR A 75 -8.58 8.81 -8.34
C TYR A 75 -8.30 10.09 -9.15
N ALA A 76 -8.66 11.26 -8.62
CA ALA A 76 -8.48 12.53 -9.31
C ALA A 76 -7.02 12.85 -9.68
N ILE A 77 -6.05 12.33 -8.91
CA ILE A 77 -4.62 12.55 -9.14
C ILE A 77 -4.08 11.60 -10.22
N VAL A 78 -4.57 10.36 -10.27
CA VAL A 78 -4.00 9.32 -11.13
C VAL A 78 -4.79 9.10 -12.43
N SER A 79 -6.05 9.58 -12.53
CA SER A 79 -6.98 9.30 -13.64
C SER A 79 -6.52 9.71 -15.05
N ASN A 80 -5.45 10.50 -15.17
CA ASN A 80 -4.90 10.94 -16.46
C ASN A 80 -4.03 9.88 -17.15
N HIS A 81 -3.73 8.75 -16.49
CA HIS A 81 -2.89 7.68 -17.02
C HIS A 81 -3.76 6.60 -17.69
N LYS A 82 -3.24 6.00 -18.77
CA LYS A 82 -4.02 5.11 -19.63
C LYS A 82 -3.86 3.63 -19.28
N PHE A 83 -2.72 3.27 -18.70
CA PHE A 83 -2.32 1.88 -18.49
C PHE A 83 -2.36 1.51 -17.01
N ALA A 84 -2.73 0.26 -16.73
CA ALA A 84 -2.90 -0.23 -15.36
C ALA A 84 -1.60 -0.15 -14.55
N LYS A 85 -0.46 -0.43 -15.19
CA LYS A 85 0.86 -0.37 -14.58
C LYS A 85 1.24 1.06 -14.18
N GLU A 86 1.07 2.04 -15.08
CA GLU A 86 1.35 3.45 -14.78
C GLU A 86 0.51 3.94 -13.60
N LEU A 87 -0.78 3.56 -13.56
CA LEU A 87 -1.66 3.84 -12.43
C LEU A 87 -1.13 3.21 -11.15
N TRP A 88 -0.79 1.91 -11.18
CA TRP A 88 -0.28 1.17 -10.04
C TRP A 88 1.00 1.78 -9.46
N GLU A 89 1.98 2.07 -10.32
CA GLU A 89 3.24 2.72 -9.93
C GLU A 89 3.00 4.11 -9.34
N ARG A 90 2.05 4.88 -9.88
CA ARG A 90 1.73 6.21 -9.37
C ARG A 90 0.97 6.17 -8.04
N ILE A 91 0.09 5.20 -7.83
CA ILE A 91 -0.55 4.96 -6.53
C ILE A 91 0.51 4.57 -5.51
N GLN A 92 1.41 3.65 -5.87
CA GLN A 92 2.54 3.28 -5.01
C GLN A 92 3.36 4.51 -4.63
N LEU A 93 3.67 5.36 -5.61
CA LEU A 93 4.42 6.58 -5.38
C LEU A 93 3.67 7.57 -4.48
N LEU A 94 2.36 7.74 -4.65
CA LEU A 94 1.56 8.65 -3.83
C LEU A 94 1.46 8.18 -2.38
N MET A 95 1.32 6.87 -2.18
CA MET A 95 1.08 6.28 -0.86
C MET A 95 2.38 6.00 -0.10
N GLN A 96 3.42 5.52 -0.80
CA GLN A 96 4.69 5.13 -0.21
C GLN A 96 5.81 6.15 -0.46
N GLY A 97 5.64 7.09 -1.38
CA GLY A 97 6.69 8.02 -1.82
C GLY A 97 7.67 7.38 -2.82
N THR A 98 8.69 8.14 -3.23
CA THR A 98 9.83 7.60 -4.01
C THR A 98 10.81 6.86 -3.08
N SER A 99 11.70 6.04 -3.65
CA SER A 99 12.91 5.57 -2.95
C SER A 99 13.73 6.71 -2.35
N LEU A 100 13.77 7.87 -3.02
CA LEU A 100 14.38 9.10 -2.52
C LEU A 100 13.71 9.59 -1.22
N THR A 101 12.37 9.63 -1.16
CA THR A 101 11.66 9.98 0.10
C THR A 101 11.78 8.90 1.18
N LYS A 102 12.04 7.65 0.80
CA LYS A 102 12.34 6.56 1.75
C LYS A 102 13.73 6.78 2.36
N GLN A 103 14.74 7.01 1.54
CA GLN A 103 16.10 7.32 1.99
C GLN A 103 16.17 8.63 2.77
N GLU A 104 15.48 9.69 2.35
CA GLU A 104 15.38 10.94 3.10
C GLU A 104 14.72 10.75 4.48
N ARG A 105 13.71 9.87 4.58
CA ARG A 105 13.08 9.49 5.85
C ARG A 105 14.05 8.70 6.72
N GLU A 106 14.72 7.70 6.16
CA GLU A 106 15.75 6.93 6.87
C GLU A 106 16.86 7.85 7.38
N CYS A 107 17.38 8.75 6.53
CA CYS A 107 18.36 9.76 6.92
C CYS A 107 17.88 10.66 8.06
N LYS A 108 16.60 11.08 8.07
CA LYS A 108 16.04 11.86 9.18
C LYS A 108 16.04 11.09 10.48
N PHE A 109 15.63 9.82 10.46
CA PHE A 109 15.64 9.00 11.68
C PHE A 109 17.05 8.69 12.16
N TYR A 110 18.00 8.42 11.27
CA TYR A 110 19.42 8.28 11.65
C TYR A 110 19.97 9.58 12.23
N ASP A 111 19.68 10.74 11.64
CA ASP A 111 20.11 12.04 12.16
C ASP A 111 19.50 12.34 13.54
N GLU A 112 18.21 12.03 13.75
CA GLU A 112 17.53 12.18 15.03
C GLU A 112 18.09 11.22 16.09
N PHE A 113 18.40 9.98 15.70
CA PHE A 113 19.02 8.98 16.56
C PHE A 113 20.46 9.37 16.96
N ASP A 114 21.29 9.78 16.00
CA ASP A 114 22.67 10.23 16.26
C ASP A 114 22.71 11.46 17.17
N LYS A 115 21.73 12.36 17.03
CA LYS A 115 21.59 13.55 17.88
C LYS A 115 20.84 13.27 19.19
N PHE A 116 20.37 12.04 19.40
CA PHE A 116 19.57 11.71 20.57
C PHE A 116 20.43 11.80 21.84
N ALA A 117 20.11 12.78 22.67
CA ALA A 117 20.86 13.04 23.89
C ALA A 117 19.91 13.38 25.04
N TYR A 118 20.44 13.19 26.26
CA TYR A 118 19.77 13.58 27.48
C TYR A 118 19.58 15.11 27.54
N MET A 119 18.38 15.56 27.87
CA MET A 119 18.07 16.99 27.98
C MET A 119 18.18 17.49 29.42
N LYS A 120 18.71 18.70 29.61
CA LYS A 120 18.84 19.29 30.96
C LYS A 120 17.46 19.45 31.60
N LYS A 121 17.28 18.88 32.80
CA LYS A 121 16.02 18.78 33.58
C LYS A 121 15.04 17.69 33.14
N GLU A 122 15.42 16.83 32.19
CA GLU A 122 14.63 15.65 31.83
C GLU A 122 14.74 14.58 32.93
N SER A 123 13.63 13.96 33.30
CA SER A 123 13.66 12.79 34.17
C SER A 123 14.07 11.54 33.38
N LEU A 124 14.60 10.52 34.07
CA LEU A 124 14.95 9.25 33.42
C LEU A 124 13.74 8.61 32.70
N ARG A 125 12.53 8.79 33.26
CA ARG A 125 11.27 8.29 32.67
C ARG A 125 10.94 8.99 31.36
N GLU A 126 11.11 10.31 31.30
CA GLU A 126 10.87 11.11 30.08
C GLU A 126 11.89 10.77 28.98
N PHE A 127 13.16 10.58 29.37
CA PHE A 127 14.22 10.13 28.46
C PHE A 127 13.86 8.77 27.83
N TYR A 128 13.50 7.78 28.67
CA TYR A 128 13.16 6.45 28.20
C TYR A 128 11.91 6.47 27.30
N PHE A 129 10.93 7.31 27.63
CA PHE A 129 9.72 7.47 26.83
C PHE A 129 10.03 8.03 25.44
N ARG A 130 10.82 9.10 25.35
CA ARG A 130 11.29 9.68 24.07
C ARG A 130 12.08 8.67 23.24
N PHE A 131 12.99 7.93 23.88
CA PHE A 131 13.80 6.92 23.20
C PHE A 131 12.94 5.79 22.65
N SER A 132 11.96 5.34 23.43
CA SER A 132 11.03 4.27 23.02
C SER A 132 10.13 4.70 21.87
N LEU A 133 9.69 5.97 21.84
CA LEU A 133 8.96 6.53 20.70
C LEU A 133 9.81 6.52 19.43
N LEU A 134 11.04 7.02 19.51
CA LEU A 134 11.96 7.04 18.37
C LEU A 134 12.20 5.62 17.82
N LEU A 135 12.44 4.64 18.69
CA LEU A 135 12.62 3.25 18.27
C LEU A 135 11.36 2.64 17.66
N ASN A 136 10.19 2.94 18.21
CA ASN A 136 8.93 2.46 17.63
C ASN A 136 8.71 3.04 16.23
N ASP A 137 8.97 4.34 16.05
CA ASP A 137 8.85 5.00 14.76
C ASP A 137 9.82 4.38 13.73
N MET A 138 11.07 4.12 14.11
CA MET A 138 12.05 3.43 13.24
C MET A 138 11.61 1.99 12.89
N ASN A 139 11.05 1.25 13.84
CA ASN A 139 10.60 -0.13 13.65
C ASN A 139 9.37 -0.25 12.74
N ILE A 140 8.44 0.72 12.78
CA ILE A 140 7.28 0.78 11.88
C ILE A 140 7.72 0.75 10.41
N TYR A 141 8.87 1.34 10.09
CA TYR A 141 9.43 1.37 8.75
C TYR A 141 10.46 0.26 8.47
N ASN A 142 10.57 -0.74 9.36
CA ASN A 142 11.48 -1.87 9.24
C ASN A 142 12.96 -1.46 9.09
N MET A 143 13.34 -0.34 9.71
CA MET A 143 14.73 0.14 9.72
C MET A 143 15.59 -0.77 10.61
N LYS A 144 16.73 -1.22 10.08
CA LYS A 144 17.70 -2.00 10.87
C LYS A 144 18.73 -1.05 11.48
N LEU A 145 18.87 -1.09 12.80
CA LEU A 145 20.07 -0.59 13.45
C LEU A 145 21.15 -1.64 13.22
N GLU A 146 22.04 -1.39 12.26
CA GLU A 146 23.24 -2.23 12.13
C GLU A 146 24.07 -2.05 13.41
N GLN A 147 24.35 -3.16 14.08
CA GLN A 147 25.25 -3.18 15.23
C GLN A 147 26.67 -2.90 14.72
N PHE A 148 27.27 -1.81 15.18
CA PHE A 148 28.70 -1.51 14.98
C PHE A 148 29.58 -2.46 15.80
#